data_AF-A0AB37UT38-F1
#
_entry.id   AF-A0AB37UT38-F1
#
_cell.length_a   1.000
_cell.length_b   1.000
_cell.length_c   1.000
_cell.angle_alpha   90.00
_cell.angle_beta   90.00
_cell.angle_gamma   90.00
#
_symmetry.space_group_name_H-M   'P 1'
#
loop_
_entity.id
_entity.type
_entity.pdbx_description
1 polymer ?
#
loop_
_entity_poly.entity_id
_entity_poly.type
_entity_poly.pdbx_seq_one_letter_code
_entity_poly.pdbx_strand_id
1 'polypeptide(L)'
;MLNKIISKWIVRVMATPEVNLFIFAFLLNFVYEVWQAPYYEFYGSPSFLDKIKDLTHCTFGDGVIILISNWVVSGLARSRYWVFKPSRKLMLLFTGTGLVITLITETYRVNVTRAYGVPVLAVPGLGMSSLAVLQWIILPPLVLYFARRQMMSWEMDGRK
;
A
#
# COMPACT_ATOMS: atom_id res chain seq x y z
N MET A 1 -33.14 13.94 9.31
CA MET A 1 -32.46 14.31 8.04
C MET A 1 -30.95 14.14 8.09
N LEU A 2 -30.27 14.58 9.16
CA LEU A 2 -28.80 14.51 9.31
C LEU A 2 -28.23 13.09 9.13
N ASN A 3 -28.84 12.07 9.74
CA ASN A 3 -28.38 10.67 9.58
C ASN A 3 -28.47 10.13 8.14
N LYS A 4 -29.47 10.56 7.35
CA LYS A 4 -29.57 10.20 5.92
C LYS A 4 -28.49 10.86 5.07
N ILE A 5 -28.09 12.09 5.43
CA ILE A 5 -27.03 12.83 4.73
C ILE A 5 -25.67 12.19 5.04
N ILE A 6 -25.40 11.88 6.30
CA ILE A 6 -24.17 11.21 6.77
C ILE A 6 -24.03 9.83 6.11
N SER A 7 -25.10 9.03 6.11
CA SER A 7 -25.14 7.72 5.44
C SER A 7 -24.78 7.81 3.96
N LYS A 8 -25.40 8.73 3.21
CA LYS A 8 -25.09 8.91 1.77
C LYS A 8 -23.65 9.35 1.54
N TRP A 9 -23.11 10.18 2.42
CA TRP A 9 -21.72 10.62 2.34
C TRP A 9 -20.73 9.48 2.56
N ILE A 10 -20.95 8.67 3.61
CA ILE A 10 -20.12 7.50 3.90
C ILE A 10 -20.13 6.53 2.72
N VAL A 11 -21.30 6.23 2.15
CA VAL A 11 -21.41 5.35 0.98
C VAL A 11 -20.62 5.89 -0.22
N ARG A 12 -20.70 7.20 -0.50
CA ARG A 12 -19.93 7.81 -1.59
C ARG A 12 -18.43 7.71 -1.37
N VAL A 13 -17.97 7.98 -0.15
CA VAL A 13 -16.54 7.88 0.21
C VAL A 13 -16.07 6.44 0.07
N MET A 14 -16.83 5.48 0.61
CA MET A 14 -16.55 4.05 0.50
C MET A 14 -16.72 3.47 -0.90
N ALA A 15 -17.36 4.19 -1.83
CA ALA A 15 -17.44 3.81 -3.24
C ALA A 15 -16.25 4.32 -4.07
N THR A 16 -15.37 5.15 -3.51
CA THR A 16 -14.19 5.63 -4.23
C THR A 16 -13.06 4.58 -4.26
N PRO A 17 -12.45 4.34 -5.44
CA PRO A 17 -11.32 3.42 -5.56
C PRO A 17 -10.17 3.76 -4.61
N GLU A 18 -9.84 5.04 -4.50
CA GLU A 18 -8.70 5.54 -3.75
C GLU A 18 -8.83 5.23 -2.26
N VAL A 19 -10.01 5.44 -1.67
CA VAL A 19 -10.24 5.16 -0.25
C VAL A 19 -10.11 3.67 0.06
N ASN A 20 -10.70 2.80 -0.78
CA ASN A 20 -10.61 1.35 -0.56
C ASN A 20 -9.17 0.86 -0.72
N LEU A 21 -8.48 1.31 -1.76
CA LEU A 21 -7.08 0.97 -1.98
C LEU A 21 -6.20 1.41 -0.79
N PHE A 22 -6.39 2.62 -0.28
CA PHE A 22 -5.64 3.11 0.87
C PHE A 22 -5.94 2.32 2.14
N ILE A 23 -7.21 2.05 2.45
CA ILE A 23 -7.59 1.29 3.65
C ILE A 23 -6.97 -0.12 3.61
N PHE A 24 -7.14 -0.84 2.50
CA PHE A 24 -6.57 -2.19 2.39
C PHE A 24 -5.05 -2.18 2.33
N ALA A 25 -4.44 -1.18 1.69
CA ALA A 25 -3.00 -1.01 1.72
C ALA A 25 -2.50 -0.80 3.14
N PHE A 26 -3.11 0.12 3.90
CA PHE A 26 -2.72 0.38 5.28
C PHE A 26 -2.85 -0.88 6.14
N LEU A 27 -3.99 -1.57 6.08
CA LEU A 27 -4.22 -2.75 6.93
C LEU A 27 -3.28 -3.91 6.59
N LEU A 28 -3.10 -4.22 5.30
CA LEU A 28 -2.27 -5.34 4.88
C LEU A 28 -0.77 -5.06 5.07
N ASN A 29 -0.32 -3.83 4.75
CA ASN A 29 1.06 -3.45 5.01
C ASN A 29 1.34 -3.41 6.52
N PHE A 30 0.40 -2.98 7.37
CA PHE A 30 0.63 -2.99 8.83
C PHE A 30 0.91 -4.40 9.37
N VAL A 31 0.10 -5.38 8.94
CA VAL A 31 0.32 -6.78 9.33
C VAL A 31 1.68 -7.28 8.82
N TYR A 32 2.02 -6.94 7.58
CA TYR A 32 3.31 -7.31 6.98
C TYR A 32 4.48 -6.67 7.72
N GLU A 33 4.40 -5.38 8.03
CA GLU A 33 5.39 -4.60 8.77
C GLU A 33 5.66 -5.20 10.16
N VAL A 34 4.59 -5.56 10.89
CA VAL A 34 4.73 -6.26 12.18
C VAL A 34 5.43 -7.61 12.03
N TRP A 35 5.14 -8.36 10.97
CA TRP A 35 5.76 -9.67 10.72
C TRP A 35 7.21 -9.59 10.28
N GLN A 36 7.58 -8.56 9.52
CA GLN A 36 8.96 -8.35 9.09
C GLN A 36 9.81 -7.64 10.15
N ALA A 37 9.21 -6.92 11.09
CA ALA A 37 9.91 -6.14 12.11
C ALA A 37 11.03 -6.92 12.84
N PRO A 38 10.87 -8.21 13.21
CA PRO A 38 11.95 -8.98 13.85
C PRO A 38 13.22 -9.17 13.00
N TYR A 39 13.13 -8.99 11.68
CA TYR A 39 14.25 -9.15 10.74
C TYR A 39 15.03 -7.86 10.49
N TYR A 40 14.63 -6.76 11.12
CA TYR A 40 15.35 -5.48 11.13
C TYR A 40 15.88 -5.18 12.54
N GLU A 41 16.69 -4.12 12.68
CA GLU A 41 17.16 -3.59 13.97
C GLU A 41 16.03 -2.98 14.84
N PHE A 42 14.79 -3.42 14.66
CA PHE A 42 13.58 -2.93 15.33
C PHE A 42 13.65 -3.08 16.86
N TYR A 43 14.30 -4.13 17.36
CA TYR A 43 14.48 -4.34 18.80
C TYR A 43 15.51 -3.39 19.44
N GLY A 44 16.26 -2.62 18.65
CA GLY A 44 17.13 -1.54 19.14
C GLY A 44 16.39 -0.25 19.53
N SER A 45 15.10 -0.14 19.19
CA SER A 45 14.31 1.06 19.48
C SER A 45 13.95 1.16 20.98
N PRO A 46 14.10 2.34 21.60
CA PRO A 46 14.12 2.49 23.06
C PRO A 46 12.76 2.31 23.76
N SER A 47 11.63 2.54 23.08
CA SER A 47 10.29 2.40 23.66
C SER A 47 9.28 1.66 22.76
N PHE A 48 8.23 1.10 23.36
CA PHE A 48 7.12 0.47 22.63
C PHE A 48 6.31 1.48 21.79
N LEU A 49 6.19 2.72 22.24
CA LEU A 49 5.46 3.75 21.52
C LEU A 49 6.20 4.17 20.23
N ASP A 50 7.53 4.28 20.29
CA ASP A 50 8.35 4.58 19.12
C ASP A 50 8.22 3.47 18.07
N LYS A 51 8.22 2.22 18.52
CA LYS A 51 7.99 1.04 17.67
C LYS A 51 6.65 1.10 16.92
N ILE A 52 5.55 1.40 17.62
CA ILE A 52 4.23 1.55 16.97
C ILE A 52 4.24 2.71 15.98
N LYS A 53 4.84 3.84 16.36
CA LYS A 53 4.93 5.03 15.52
C LYS A 53 5.68 4.74 14.23
N ASP A 54 6.80 4.04 14.31
CA ASP A 54 7.61 3.67 13.15
C ASP A 54 6.87 2.72 12.21
N LEU A 55 6.26 1.65 12.76
CA LEU A 55 5.45 0.71 11.96
C LEU A 55 4.27 1.43 11.27
N THR A 56 3.59 2.31 12.00
CA THR A 56 2.47 3.09 11.46
C THR A 56 2.93 4.04 10.37
N HIS A 57 4.06 4.71 10.57
CA HIS A 57 4.63 5.63 9.59
C HIS A 57 5.05 4.91 8.30
N CYS A 58 5.73 3.76 8.41
CA CYS A 58 6.10 2.93 7.25
C CYS A 58 4.87 2.48 6.48
N THR A 59 3.91 1.88 7.19
CA THR A 59 2.63 1.42 6.64
C THR A 59 1.87 2.55 5.92
N PHE A 60 1.82 3.74 6.51
CA PHE A 60 1.16 4.90 5.91
C PHE A 60 1.85 5.30 4.60
N GLY A 61 3.18 5.30 4.59
CA GLY A 61 3.99 5.51 3.38
C GLY A 61 3.64 4.52 2.28
N ASP A 62 3.53 3.23 2.59
CA ASP A 62 3.14 2.20 1.61
C ASP A 62 1.74 2.43 1.06
N GLY A 63 0.80 2.86 1.91
CA GLY A 63 -0.54 3.28 1.49
C GLY A 63 -0.49 4.42 0.48
N VAL A 64 0.38 5.41 0.69
CA VAL A 64 0.60 6.52 -0.26
C VAL A 64 1.21 6.03 -1.57
N ILE A 65 2.19 5.11 -1.54
CA ILE A 65 2.80 4.55 -2.76
C ILE A 65 1.74 3.79 -3.58
N ILE A 66 0.85 3.04 -2.92
CA ILE A 66 -0.29 2.37 -3.58
C ILE A 66 -1.20 3.40 -4.27
N LEU A 67 -1.49 4.53 -3.64
CA LEU A 67 -2.30 5.59 -4.24
C LEU A 67 -1.62 6.22 -5.45
N ILE A 68 -0.32 6.53 -5.36
CA ILE A 68 0.46 7.07 -6.48
C ILE A 68 0.46 6.07 -7.65
N SER A 69 0.69 4.79 -7.36
CA SER A 69 0.64 3.71 -8.36
C SER A 69 -0.72 3.63 -9.03
N ASN A 70 -1.81 3.76 -8.25
CA ASN A 70 -3.17 3.82 -8.78
C ASN A 70 -3.39 5.04 -9.68
N TRP A 71 -2.88 6.21 -9.34
CA TRP A 71 -3.02 7.41 -10.17
C TRP A 71 -2.26 7.30 -11.49
N VAL A 72 -1.04 6.74 -11.47
CA VAL A 72 -0.27 6.45 -12.69
C VAL A 72 -1.05 5.53 -13.61
N VAL A 73 -1.57 4.42 -13.08
CA VAL A 73 -2.37 3.46 -13.85
C VAL A 73 -3.68 4.09 -14.32
N SER A 74 -4.33 4.90 -13.49
CA SER A 74 -5.58 5.59 -13.84
C SER A 74 -5.38 6.61 -14.96
N GLY A 75 -4.24 7.33 -14.96
CA GLY A 75 -3.87 8.24 -16.04
C GLY A 75 -3.65 7.50 -17.36
N LEU A 76 -2.96 6.37 -17.32
CA LEU A 76 -2.70 5.53 -18.50
C LEU A 76 -3.95 4.81 -19.01
N ALA A 77 -4.81 4.34 -18.11
CA ALA A 77 -6.10 3.73 -18.43
C ALA A 77 -7.19 4.76 -18.76
N ARG A 78 -6.92 6.06 -18.55
CA ARG A 78 -7.87 7.18 -18.64
C ARG A 78 -9.17 6.95 -17.84
N SER A 79 -9.07 6.18 -16.76
CA SER A 79 -10.21 5.81 -15.93
C SER A 79 -9.74 5.43 -14.55
N ARG A 80 -10.28 6.09 -13.52
CA ARG A 80 -10.09 5.71 -12.11
C ARG A 80 -10.80 4.42 -11.72
N TYR A 81 -11.73 3.96 -12.56
CA TYR A 81 -12.56 2.79 -12.32
C TYR A 81 -11.99 1.50 -12.93
N TRP A 82 -10.74 1.55 -13.38
CA TRP A 82 -10.00 0.38 -13.86
C TRP A 82 -9.95 -0.75 -12.80
N VAL A 83 -10.01 -0.38 -11.51
CA VAL A 83 -10.07 -1.29 -10.35
C VAL A 83 -11.23 -2.28 -10.41
N PHE A 84 -12.36 -1.93 -11.05
CA PHE A 84 -13.49 -2.85 -11.20
C PHE A 84 -13.24 -3.96 -12.22
N LYS A 85 -12.49 -3.66 -13.28
CA LYS A 85 -12.13 -4.58 -14.37
C LYS A 85 -10.62 -4.53 -14.65
N PRO A 86 -9.78 -4.96 -13.70
CA PRO A 86 -8.34 -4.88 -13.85
C PRO A 86 -7.88 -5.90 -14.90
N SER A 87 -7.29 -5.42 -15.99
CA SER A 87 -6.60 -6.31 -16.93
C SER A 87 -5.26 -6.74 -16.34
N ARG A 88 -4.73 -7.90 -16.77
CA ARG A 88 -3.41 -8.38 -16.33
C ARG A 88 -2.31 -7.34 -16.56
N LYS A 89 -2.39 -6.57 -17.65
CA LYS A 89 -1.44 -5.50 -17.97
C LYS A 89 -1.50 -4.35 -16.96
N LEU A 90 -2.70 -3.91 -16.58
CA LEU A 90 -2.88 -2.83 -15.60
C LEU A 90 -2.46 -3.27 -14.19
N MET A 91 -2.72 -4.53 -13.84
CA MET A 91 -2.26 -5.10 -12.58
C MET A 91 -0.72 -5.18 -12.51
N LEU A 92 -0.06 -5.65 -13.58
CA LEU A 92 1.40 -5.66 -13.65
C LEU A 92 1.99 -4.25 -13.59
N LEU A 93 1.37 -3.29 -14.27
CA LEU A 93 1.77 -1.89 -14.23
C LEU A 93 1.59 -1.28 -12.83
N PHE A 94 0.48 -1.58 -12.16
CA PHE A 94 0.20 -1.15 -10.80
C PHE A 94 1.26 -1.65 -9.81
N THR A 95 1.49 -2.97 -9.80
CA THR A 95 2.50 -3.61 -8.96
C THR A 95 3.92 -3.12 -9.31
N GLY A 96 4.24 -3.04 -10.61
CA GLY A 96 5.55 -2.62 -11.09
C GLY A 96 5.86 -1.15 -10.77
N THR A 97 4.86 -0.26 -10.85
CA THR A 97 5.04 1.15 -10.48
C THR A 97 5.35 1.29 -9.00
N GLY A 98 4.62 0.58 -8.15
CA GLY A 98 4.89 0.55 -6.71
C GLY A 98 6.29 0.02 -6.39
N LEU A 99 6.66 -1.12 -7.00
CA LEU A 99 8.00 -1.69 -6.86
C LEU A 99 9.09 -0.69 -7.26
N VAL A 100 8.95 -0.01 -8.40
CA VAL A 100 9.93 1.00 -8.87
C VAL A 100 10.03 2.17 -7.90
N ILE A 101 8.90 2.70 -7.40
CA ILE A 101 8.89 3.79 -6.42
C ILE A 101 9.61 3.37 -5.13
N THR A 102 9.34 2.17 -4.63
CA THR A 102 10.01 1.65 -3.43
C THR A 102 11.50 1.46 -3.66
N LEU A 103 11.88 0.89 -4.80
CA LEU A 103 13.29 0.72 -5.17
C LEU A 103 14.04 2.07 -5.21
N ILE A 104 13.44 3.10 -5.81
CA ILE A 104 14.02 4.45 -5.84
C ILE A 104 14.17 5.00 -4.41
N THR A 105 13.12 4.87 -3.60
CA THR A 105 13.09 5.42 -2.23
C THR A 105 14.11 4.73 -1.32
N GLU A 106 14.24 3.41 -1.44
CA GLU A 106 15.16 2.61 -0.63
C GLU A 106 16.62 2.81 -1.09
N THR A 107 16.87 2.87 -2.40
CA THR A 107 18.19 3.19 -2.95
C THR A 107 18.65 4.60 -2.51
N TYR A 108 17.74 5.57 -2.50
CA TYR A 108 18.01 6.91 -1.98
C TYR A 108 18.36 6.88 -0.48
N ARG A 109 17.60 6.13 0.31
CA ARG A 109 17.84 6.01 1.76
C ARG A 109 19.19 5.39 2.10
N VAL A 110 19.55 4.32 1.39
CA VAL A 110 20.80 3.58 1.58
C VAL A 110 22.02 4.40 1.12
N ASN A 111 21.95 5.01 -0.07
CA ASN A 111 23.12 5.68 -0.66
C ASN A 111 23.32 7.12 -0.21
N VAL A 112 22.25 7.85 0.12
CA VAL A 112 22.32 9.30 0.38
C VAL A 112 22.24 9.59 1.88
N THR A 113 21.29 9.01 2.59
CA THR A 113 21.02 9.41 3.99
C THR A 113 21.69 8.54 5.05
N ARG A 114 22.12 7.30 4.73
CA ARG A 114 22.70 6.33 5.70
C ARG A 114 21.90 6.21 7.01
N ALA A 115 20.59 6.45 6.97
CA ALA A 115 19.79 6.75 8.16
C ALA A 115 19.43 5.52 8.99
N TYR A 116 19.58 4.31 8.45
CA TYR A 116 19.25 3.06 9.14
C TYR A 116 20.30 1.99 8.80
N GLY A 117 20.67 1.19 9.81
CA GLY A 117 21.59 0.06 9.68
C GLY A 117 21.17 -0.91 8.58
N VAL A 118 22.16 -1.55 7.96
CA VAL A 118 21.99 -2.43 6.80
C VAL A 118 21.03 -3.59 7.17
N PRO A 119 19.99 -3.89 6.36
CA PRO A 119 19.07 -4.98 6.65
C PRO A 119 19.82 -6.32 6.82
N VAL A 120 19.45 -7.11 7.83
CA VAL A 120 20.07 -8.42 8.11
C VAL A 120 19.95 -9.40 6.93
N LEU A 121 18.88 -9.24 6.13
CA LEU A 121 18.60 -10.00 4.91
C LEU A 121 18.59 -9.08 3.67
N ALA A 122 19.68 -8.34 3.49
CA ALA A 122 19.90 -7.53 2.31
C ALA A 122 20.05 -8.41 1.05
N VAL A 123 19.34 -8.07 -0.02
CA VAL A 123 19.56 -8.63 -1.35
C VAL A 123 20.94 -8.18 -1.83
N PRO A 124 21.87 -9.11 -2.14
CA PRO A 124 23.19 -8.75 -2.65
C PRO A 124 23.07 -7.88 -3.90
N GLY A 125 23.67 -6.69 -3.89
CA GLY A 125 23.70 -5.76 -5.03
C GLY A 125 22.64 -4.65 -5.02
N LEU A 126 21.57 -4.76 -4.23
CA LEU A 126 20.55 -3.72 -4.09
C LEU A 126 20.58 -2.98 -2.75
N GLY A 127 21.16 -3.59 -1.70
CA GLY A 127 21.15 -3.01 -0.35
C GLY A 127 19.76 -2.96 0.30
N MET A 128 18.75 -3.55 -0.35
CA MET A 128 17.35 -3.60 0.05
C MET A 128 17.05 -4.92 0.79
N SER A 129 16.08 -4.90 1.69
CA SER A 129 15.57 -6.13 2.30
C SER A 129 14.82 -6.99 1.30
N SER A 130 15.15 -8.29 1.23
CA SER A 130 14.37 -9.27 0.44
C SER A 130 12.89 -9.30 0.84
N LEU A 131 12.57 -8.96 2.08
CA LEU A 131 11.19 -8.83 2.58
C LEU A 131 10.47 -7.65 1.90
N ALA A 132 11.13 -6.52 1.70
CA ALA A 132 10.54 -5.38 1.00
C ALA A 132 10.17 -5.73 -0.46
N VAL A 133 11.00 -6.51 -1.16
CA VAL A 133 10.67 -7.00 -2.52
C VAL A 133 9.43 -7.90 -2.49
N LEU A 134 9.39 -8.85 -1.56
CA LEU A 134 8.25 -9.77 -1.42
C LEU A 134 6.95 -9.02 -1.08
N GLN A 135 7.04 -8.01 -0.21
CA GLN A 135 5.94 -7.11 0.12
C GLN A 135 5.33 -6.51 -1.15
N TRP A 136 6.16 -5.93 -2.02
CA TRP A 136 5.71 -5.25 -3.23
C TRP A 136 5.27 -6.19 -4.35
N ILE A 137 5.70 -7.45 -4.36
CA ILE A 137 5.18 -8.45 -5.30
C ILE A 137 3.81 -8.97 -4.85
N ILE A 138 3.62 -9.19 -3.54
CA ILE A 138 2.46 -9.89 -2.99
C ILE A 138 1.33 -8.93 -2.61
N LEU A 139 1.63 -7.83 -1.92
CA LEU A 139 0.61 -6.97 -1.33
C LEU A 139 -0.18 -6.15 -2.33
N PRO A 140 0.40 -5.49 -3.36
CA PRO A 140 -0.41 -4.69 -4.29
C PRO A 140 -1.50 -5.50 -5.00
N PRO A 141 -1.26 -6.73 -5.51
CA PRO A 141 -2.33 -7.58 -6.03
C PRO A 141 -3.41 -7.92 -4.99
N LEU A 142 -3.02 -8.21 -3.73
CA LEU A 142 -3.97 -8.51 -2.66
C LEU A 142 -4.82 -7.29 -2.29
N VAL A 143 -4.19 -6.12 -2.13
CA VAL A 143 -4.87 -4.83 -1.89
C VAL A 143 -5.90 -4.57 -2.99
N LEU A 144 -5.50 -4.72 -4.25
CA LEU A 144 -6.40 -4.55 -5.39
C LEU A 144 -7.58 -5.54 -5.35
N TYR A 145 -7.32 -6.80 -5.01
CA TYR A 145 -8.35 -7.83 -4.90
C TYR A 145 -9.39 -7.50 -3.82
N PHE A 146 -8.95 -7.14 -2.61
CA PHE A 146 -9.86 -6.81 -1.51
C PHE A 146 -10.60 -5.49 -1.76
N ALA A 147 -9.93 -4.46 -2.25
CA ALA A 147 -10.55 -3.19 -2.62
C ALA A 147 -11.65 -3.40 -3.66
N ARG A 148 -11.35 -4.15 -4.73
CA ARG A 148 -12.35 -4.49 -5.76
C ARG A 148 -13.53 -5.24 -5.18
N ARG A 149 -13.31 -6.24 -4.32
CA ARG A 149 -14.39 -7.04 -3.70
C ARG A 149 -15.31 -6.17 -2.85
N GLN A 150 -14.75 -5.30 -2.03
CA GLN A 150 -15.51 -4.37 -1.20
C GLN A 150 -16.33 -3.40 -2.06
N MET A 151 -15.74 -2.84 -3.11
CA MET A 151 -16.41 -1.89 -4.00
C MET A 151 -17.55 -2.51 -4.81
N MET A 152 -17.39 -3.76 -5.28
CA MET A 152 -18.48 -4.47 -5.96
C MET A 152 -19.68 -4.69 -5.03
N SER A 153 -19.45 -4.91 -3.73
CA SER A 153 -20.53 -5.01 -2.74
C SER A 153 -21.36 -3.73 -2.66
N TRP A 154 -20.70 -2.56 -2.63
CA TRP A 154 -21.38 -1.25 -2.60
C TRP A 154 -22.15 -0.94 -3.89
N GLU A 155 -21.62 -1.34 -5.05
CA GLU A 155 -22.31 -1.17 -6.34
C GLU A 155 -23.57 -2.06 -6.45
N MET A 156 -23.58 -3.22 -5.80
CA MET A 156 -24.76 -4.07 -5.71
C MET A 156 -25.83 -3.50 -4.78
N ASP A 157 -25.43 -2.85 -3.69
CA ASP A 157 -26.35 -2.27 -2.70
C ASP A 157 -26.99 -0.96 -3.20
N GLY A 158 -26.24 -0.14 -3.94
CA GLY A 158 -26.76 1.08 -4.57
C GLY A 158 -27.70 0.86 -5.77
N ARG A 159 -27.87 -0.39 -6.22
CA ARG A 159 -28.83 -0.79 -7.27
C ARG A 159 -30.17 -1.32 -6.72
N LYS A 160 -30.32 -1.40 -5.40
CA LYS A 160 -31.59 -1.70 -4.72
C LYS A 160 -32.28 -0.42 -4.27
#